data_AF-A0A965X632-F1
#
_entry.id   AF-A0A965X632-F1
#
_cell.length_a   1.000
_cell.length_b   1.000
_cell.length_c   1.000
_cell.angle_alpha   90.00
_cell.angle_beta   90.00
_cell.angle_gamma   90.00
#
_symmetry.space_group_name_H-M   'P 1'
#
loop_
_entity.id
_entity.type
_entity.pdbx_description
1 polymer ?
#
loop_
_entity_poly.entity_id
_entity_poly.type
_entity_poly.pdbx_seq_one_letter_code
_entity_poly.pdbx_strand_id
1 'polypeptide(L)'
;MKTISKVIYENQYTSPSKWGQRIESYIKIERHFDFKDGLRYSVTVPNFACCKRKLLDALLWAMEHESVLGAKYEGLKERIYKKRLWDALDIEATQAGEERG
;
A
#
# COMPACT_ATOMS: atom_id res chain seq x y z
N MET A 1 -24.73 2.52 0.52
CA MET A 1 -23.95 2.68 -0.73
C MET A 1 -22.88 1.60 -0.74
N LYS A 2 -22.76 0.81 -1.81
CA LYS A 2 -21.88 -0.37 -1.81
C LYS A 2 -20.46 0.05 -2.19
N THR A 3 -19.53 -0.07 -1.26
CA THR A 3 -18.09 0.10 -1.54
C THR A 3 -17.56 -1.22 -2.09
N ILE A 4 -16.90 -1.16 -3.24
CA ILE A 4 -16.20 -2.31 -3.83
C ILE A 4 -14.77 -2.27 -3.35
N SER A 5 -14.33 -3.34 -2.69
CA SER A 5 -12.99 -3.46 -2.11
C SER A 5 -12.25 -4.62 -2.77
N LYS A 6 -10.97 -4.42 -3.12
CA LYS A 6 -10.09 -5.46 -3.65
C LYS A 6 -8.70 -5.32 -3.03
N VAL A 7 -8.16 -6.42 -2.51
CA VAL A 7 -6.75 -6.47 -2.10
C VAL A 7 -5.89 -6.46 -3.37
N ILE A 8 -5.01 -5.47 -3.48
CA ILE A 8 -4.13 -5.31 -4.65
C ILE A 8 -2.70 -5.75 -4.37
N TYR A 9 -2.31 -5.78 -3.10
CA TYR A 9 -1.02 -6.28 -2.67
C TYR A 9 -1.10 -6.79 -1.24
N GLU A 10 -0.54 -7.96 -0.99
CA GLU A 10 -0.35 -8.49 0.34
C GLU A 10 0.99 -9.18 0.39
N ASN A 11 1.76 -8.91 1.44
CA ASN A 11 3.04 -9.56 1.64
C ASN A 11 3.31 -9.72 3.13
N GLN A 12 3.66 -10.95 3.51
CA GLN A 12 4.13 -11.27 4.85
C GLN A 12 5.65 -11.34 4.82
N TYR A 13 6.29 -10.75 5.82
CA TYR A 13 7.74 -10.69 5.89
C TYR A 13 8.21 -10.78 7.34
N THR A 14 9.38 -11.37 7.53
CA THR A 14 10.01 -11.42 8.86
C THR A 14 11.02 -10.29 8.99
N SER A 15 10.90 -9.52 10.08
CA SER A 15 11.87 -8.48 10.43
C SER A 15 12.67 -8.93 11.65
N PRO A 16 14.02 -8.81 11.63
CA PRO A 16 14.81 -9.00 12.83
C PRO A 16 14.49 -7.88 13.83
N SER A 17 14.19 -8.26 15.07
CA SER A 17 14.08 -7.35 16.21
C SER A 17 15.46 -7.05 16.78
N LYS A 18 15.58 -5.91 17.49
CA LYS A 18 16.81 -5.53 18.21
C LYS A 18 17.25 -6.58 19.25
N TRP A 19 16.34 -7.47 19.65
CA TRP A 19 16.55 -8.51 20.65
C TRP A 19 16.75 -9.91 20.04
N GLY A 20 17.03 -10.00 18.74
CA GLY A 20 17.28 -11.27 18.05
C GLY A 20 16.03 -12.09 17.76
N GLN A 21 14.84 -11.59 18.12
CA GLN A 21 13.57 -12.24 17.79
C GLN A 21 13.18 -11.94 16.34
N ARG A 22 12.67 -12.95 15.64
CA ARG A 22 12.04 -12.75 14.33
C ARG A 22 10.61 -12.31 14.57
N ILE A 23 10.28 -11.09 14.18
CA ILE A 23 8.91 -10.57 14.24
C ILE A 23 8.29 -10.82 12.88
N GLU A 24 7.19 -11.58 12.86
CA GLU A 24 6.34 -11.68 11.69
C GLU A 24 5.59 -10.36 11.52
N SER A 25 5.76 -9.74 10.35
CA SER A 25 5.10 -8.52 9.95
C SER A 25 4.38 -8.75 8.63
N TYR A 26 3.48 -7.84 8.29
CA TYR A 26 2.79 -7.88 7.02
C TYR A 26 2.55 -6.47 6.50
N ILE A 27 2.35 -6.37 5.20
CA ILE A 27 1.76 -5.19 4.58
C ILE A 27 0.62 -5.65 3.69
N LYS A 28 -0.53 -5.02 3.85
CA LYS A 28 -1.72 -5.26 3.04
C LYS A 28 -2.20 -3.93 2.45
N ILE A 29 -2.43 -3.92 1.15
CA ILE A 29 -2.91 -2.77 0.41
C ILE A 29 -4.25 -3.14 -0.24
N GLU A 30 -5.29 -2.37 0.06
CA GLU A 30 -6.62 -2.59 -0.49
C GLU A 30 -7.08 -1.34 -1.24
N ARG A 31 -7.68 -1.57 -2.41
CA ARG A 31 -8.31 -0.54 -3.23
C ARG A 31 -9.80 -0.54 -2.93
N HIS A 32 -10.33 0.62 -2.58
CA HIS A 32 -11.73 0.85 -2.31
C HIS A 32 -12.30 1.81 -3.35
N PHE A 33 -13.44 1.48 -3.94
CA PHE A 33 -14.16 2.37 -4.83
C PHE A 33 -15.62 2.49 -4.41
N ASP A 34 -16.10 3.73 -4.33
CA ASP A 34 -17.51 4.04 -4.25
C ASP A 34 -17.82 5.36 -4.98
N PHE A 35 -19.08 5.58 -5.34
CA PHE A 35 -19.47 6.78 -6.09
C PHE A 35 -19.49 8.09 -5.28
N LYS A 36 -19.27 8.05 -3.95
CA LYS A 36 -19.34 9.26 -3.11
C LYS A 36 -17.95 9.84 -2.86
N ASP A 37 -17.05 9.00 -2.40
CA ASP A 37 -15.68 9.35 -2.03
C ASP A 37 -14.69 9.07 -3.15
N GLY A 38 -15.09 8.27 -4.14
CA GLY A 38 -14.29 7.88 -5.30
C GLY A 38 -13.34 6.74 -5.00
N LEU A 39 -12.19 6.76 -5.67
CA LEU A 39 -11.11 5.79 -5.48
C LEU A 39 -10.31 6.12 -4.21
N ARG A 40 -10.07 5.11 -3.39
CA ARG A 40 -9.30 5.19 -2.14
C ARG A 40 -8.44 3.96 -1.97
N TYR A 41 -7.40 4.10 -1.16
CA TYR A 41 -6.46 3.04 -0.85
C TYR A 41 -6.31 2.95 0.66
N SER A 42 -6.46 1.74 1.18
CA SER A 42 -6.07 1.43 2.55
C SER A 42 -4.73 0.70 2.55
N VAL A 43 -3.88 1.04 3.51
CA VAL A 43 -2.63 0.35 3.79
C VAL A 43 -2.64 -0.06 5.25
N THR A 44 -2.47 -1.34 5.50
CA THR A 44 -2.50 -1.96 6.82
C THR A 44 -1.17 -2.67 7.07
N VAL A 45 -0.58 -2.40 8.23
CA VAL A 45 0.61 -3.02 8.81
C VAL A 45 0.27 -3.41 10.27
N PRO A 46 1.07 -4.23 10.97
CA PRO A 46 0.65 -4.82 12.25
C PRO A 46 0.17 -3.84 13.32
N ASN A 47 0.78 -2.65 13.36
CA ASN A 47 0.49 -1.65 14.39
C ASN A 47 -0.21 -0.40 13.84
N PHE A 48 -0.51 -0.37 12.54
CA PHE A 48 -1.02 0.85 11.91
C PHE A 48 -1.88 0.53 10.69
N ALA A 49 -2.96 1.28 10.52
CA ALA A 49 -3.77 1.24 9.33
C ALA A 49 -4.15 2.67 8.93
N CYS A 50 -4.11 2.97 7.64
CA CYS A 50 -4.59 4.25 7.13
C CYS A 50 -5.36 4.08 5.83
N CYS A 51 -6.17 5.08 5.51
CA CYS A 51 -6.89 5.18 4.25
C CYS A 51 -6.70 6.57 3.64
N LYS A 52 -6.24 6.65 2.39
CA LYS A 52 -6.02 7.89 1.66
C LYS A 52 -6.53 7.77 0.22
N ARG A 53 -6.77 8.90 -0.44
CA ARG A 53 -7.19 8.93 -1.85
C ARG A 53 -6.08 8.53 -2.81
N LYS A 54 -4.82 8.86 -2.49
CA LYS A 54 -3.64 8.47 -3.27
C LYS A 54 -2.92 7.32 -2.59
N LEU A 55 -2.53 6.31 -3.37
CA LEU A 55 -1.78 5.16 -2.86
C LEU A 55 -0.43 5.59 -2.26
N LEU A 56 0.29 6.50 -2.94
CA LEU A 56 1.59 6.97 -2.46
C LEU A 56 1.48 7.61 -1.06
N ASP A 57 0.46 8.45 -0.85
CA ASP A 57 0.25 9.11 0.44
C ASP A 57 -0.08 8.08 1.54
N ALA A 58 -0.88 7.05 1.23
CA ALA A 58 -1.18 5.98 2.17
C ALA A 58 0.09 5.18 2.54
N LEU A 59 0.94 4.89 1.55
CA LEU A 59 2.20 4.19 1.76
C LEU A 59 3.18 5.02 2.61
N LEU A 60 3.37 6.29 2.28
CA LEU A 60 4.24 7.18 3.06
C LEU A 60 3.76 7.30 4.50
N TRP A 61 2.45 7.48 4.70
CA TRP A 61 1.86 7.52 6.04
C TRP A 61 2.08 6.22 6.82
N ALA A 62 1.84 5.07 6.17
CA ALA A 62 2.08 3.78 6.78
C ALA A 62 3.55 3.62 7.16
N MET A 63 4.48 4.05 6.31
CA MET A 63 5.91 3.97 6.59
C MET A 63 6.38 4.89 7.72
N GLU A 64 5.82 6.08 7.85
CA GLU A 64 6.15 7.03 8.92
C GLU A 64 5.68 6.53 10.30
N HIS A 65 4.57 5.79 10.33
CA HIS A 65 3.91 5.38 11.57
C HIS A 65 4.11 3.90 11.92
N GLU A 66 4.47 3.05 10.96
CA GLU A 66 5.07 1.75 11.24
C GLU A 66 6.39 2.02 11.98
N SER A 67 6.69 1.26 13.05
CA SER A 67 7.86 1.46 13.92
C SER A 67 9.19 1.10 13.22
N VAL A 68 9.44 1.74 12.09
CA VAL A 68 10.50 1.51 11.14
C VAL A 68 11.52 2.62 11.38
N LEU A 69 12.51 2.33 12.22
CA LEU A 69 13.67 3.23 12.43
C LEU A 69 14.19 3.73 11.08
N GLY A 70 14.50 5.02 10.96
CA GLY A 70 14.65 5.77 9.71
C GLY A 70 15.52 5.16 8.59
N ALA A 71 16.47 4.27 8.90
CA ALA A 71 17.23 3.53 7.89
C ALA A 71 16.38 2.53 7.09
N LYS A 72 15.40 1.87 7.74
CA LYS A 72 14.46 0.96 7.05
C LYS A 72 13.41 1.74 6.24
N TYR A 73 13.07 2.97 6.66
CA TYR A 73 12.17 3.87 5.93
C TYR A 73 12.75 4.22 4.56
N GLU A 74 14.02 4.64 4.50
CA GLU A 74 14.69 4.98 3.23
C GLU A 74 14.79 3.78 2.28
N GLY A 75 15.16 2.59 2.79
CA GLY A 75 15.23 1.37 1.97
C GLY A 75 13.87 0.92 1.43
N LEU A 76 12.79 1.07 2.19
CA LEU A 76 11.44 0.74 1.73
C LEU A 76 10.93 1.78 0.71
N LYS A 77 11.22 3.06 0.95
CA LYS A 77 10.91 4.18 0.05
C LYS A 77 11.52 3.90 -1.31
N GLU A 78 12.81 3.57 -1.34
CA GLU A 78 13.51 3.22 -2.57
C GLU A 78 12.89 2.02 -3.30
N ARG A 79 12.43 0.98 -2.57
CA ARG A 79 11.77 -0.18 -3.17
C ARG A 79 10.40 0.14 -3.75
N ILE A 80 9.59 0.95 -3.05
CA ILE A 80 8.32 1.46 -3.56
C ILE A 80 8.59 2.30 -4.81
N TYR A 81 9.65 3.12 -4.77
CA TYR A 81 10.03 3.94 -5.91
C TYR A 81 10.41 3.11 -7.14
N LYS A 82 11.29 2.12 -6.94
CA LYS A 82 11.75 1.21 -8.00
C LYS A 82 10.64 0.36 -8.59
N LYS A 83 9.67 -0.07 -7.77
CA LYS A 83 8.57 -0.92 -8.22
C LYS A 83 7.42 -0.17 -8.88
N ARG A 84 7.46 1.18 -8.91
CA ARG A 84 6.42 2.03 -9.50
C ARG A 84 5.01 1.58 -9.11
N LEU A 85 4.82 1.23 -7.82
CA LEU A 85 3.57 0.61 -7.35
C LEU A 85 2.34 1.52 -7.53
N TRP A 86 2.57 2.82 -7.72
CA TRP A 86 1.54 3.80 -8.06
C TRP A 86 1.18 3.81 -9.55
N ASP A 87 2.09 3.43 -10.45
CA ASP A 87 1.85 3.36 -11.90
C ASP A 87 1.17 2.05 -12.31
N ALA A 88 1.32 0.99 -11.50
CA ALA A 88 0.64 -0.29 -11.74
C ALA A 88 -0.90 -0.18 -11.71
N LEU A 89 -1.44 0.91 -11.15
CA LEU A 89 -2.88 1.21 -11.13
C LEU A 89 -3.37 1.93 -12.39
N ASP A 90 -2.48 2.59 -13.13
CA ASP A 90 -2.84 3.33 -14.34
C ASP A 90 -2.88 2.42 -15.57
N ILE A 91 -2.12 1.32 -15.59
CA ILE A 91 -2.12 0.39 -16.72
C ILE A 91 -3.43 -0.39 -16.82
N GLU A 92 -4.01 -0.83 -15.69
CA GLU A 92 -5.33 -1.50 -15.71
C GLU A 92 -6.48 -0.55 -16.10
N ALA A 93 -6.38 0.74 -15.74
CA ALA A 93 -7.37 1.75 -16.12
C ALA A 93 -7.27 2.13 -17.61
N THR A 94 -6.06 2.10 -18.17
CA THR A 94 -5.83 2.44 -19.59
C THR A 94 -6.25 1.28 -20.50
N GLN A 95 -5.96 0.03 -20.13
CA GLN A 95 -6.35 -1.14 -20.94
C GLN A 95 -7.87 -1.40 -20.95
N ALA A 96 -8.59 -1.02 -19.89
CA ALA A 96 -10.06 -1.12 -19.85
C ALA A 96 -10.78 -0.04 -20.70
N GLY A 97 -10.07 1.02 -21.12
CA GLY A 97 -10.60 2.09 -21.96
C GLY A 97 -10.39 1.89 -23.46
N GLU A 98 -9.44 1.04 -23.86
CA GLU A 98 -9.03 0.88 -25.26
C GLU A 98 -9.77 -0.23 -26.03
N GLU A 99 -10.52 -1.11 -25.34
CA GLU A 99 -11.37 -2.15 -25.98
C GLU A 99 -12.80 -1.66 -26.34
N ARG A 100 -13.07 -0.35 -26.26
CA ARG A 100 -14.37 0.25 -26.68
C ARG A 100 -14.23 1.48 -27.58
N GLY A 101 -13.24 1.47 -28.49
CA GLY A 101 -13.12 2.43 -29.58
C GLY A 101 -13.41 1.79 -30.92
#